data_AF-A0ABD2RDT7-F1
#
_entry.id   AF-A0ABD2RDT7-F1
#
_cell.length_a   1.000
_cell.length_b   1.000
_cell.length_c   1.000
_cell.angle_alpha   90.00
_cell.angle_beta   90.00
_cell.angle_gamma   90.00
#
_symmetry.space_group_name_H-M   'P 1'
#
loop_
_entity.id
_entity.type
_entity.pdbx_description
1 polymer ?
#
loop_
_entity_poly.entity_id
_entity_poly.type
_entity_poly.pdbx_seq_one_letter_code
_entity_poly.pdbx_strand_id
1 'polypeptide(L)'
;MCGVKGIVLDASILLKAGDDENGSPSLRPDALYVLRKLRYSNIFTGISYGPDLSAPKVRLLQESARLYSYNCFVFRPSAIDSFVSEVSLEWDDNTGSYMHVVSSYKDEEIAQMISSGWLITVLRSPGKASDVEYSTGTENPSKIFINKLEELPLTICHLNKKAMGKDVKTVGYLMKPSREEDFAKRGAFPIKPTPNGLIFVPLTYELPISQQLQEIDGVLHKATDDIITVEMSSSSDFENKVTYTEGMQELQRYIGCHPDCRVIDPFTNIYPVLDRLKIQQILGGLENLNSKSCCKIRGPHFLKVVDFSEPKLEDKLVDAKLSLPNIVKPQVACGVADAHSMAIVFKEDSYKDLNVPLPAIVQEYVDHSSTMFKFYVVGKKIFFAIKKSTPNADTLIKLAEEKELKPLLFDSLKSLPVDKLKSQSEDNTRIDHELVTDAANWLRRVLDLTIFGFDVVIQESTGDHVIVDVNYLPSFKEVPDEVAIPTFWEAIKEKLTGKQSTEAAILL
;
A
#
# COMPACT_ATOMS: atom_id res chain seq x y z
N MET A 1 -6.09 -28.31 -16.05
CA MET A 1 -6.24 -28.25 -14.59
C MET A 1 -7.03 -26.99 -14.28
N CYS A 2 -8.10 -27.07 -13.49
CA CYS A 2 -8.89 -25.88 -13.15
C CYS A 2 -8.16 -25.08 -12.07
N GLY A 3 -8.38 -23.76 -12.04
CA GLY A 3 -7.84 -22.91 -10.97
C GLY A 3 -8.45 -23.26 -9.61
N VAL A 4 -7.73 -22.95 -8.54
CA VAL A 4 -8.19 -23.06 -7.16
C VAL A 4 -9.28 -22.01 -6.93
N LYS A 5 -10.50 -22.48 -6.63
CA LYS A 5 -11.65 -21.61 -6.37
C LYS A 5 -12.02 -21.48 -4.90
N GLY A 6 -11.78 -22.55 -4.15
CA GLY A 6 -12.11 -22.60 -2.74
C GLY A 6 -11.09 -23.41 -1.96
N ILE A 7 -10.92 -23.04 -0.70
CA ILE A 7 -9.93 -23.60 0.21
C ILE A 7 -10.62 -23.92 1.52
N VAL A 8 -10.41 -25.13 2.01
CA VAL A 8 -10.78 -25.51 3.36
C VAL A 8 -9.50 -25.70 4.18
N LEU A 9 -9.37 -24.92 5.25
CA LEU A 9 -8.24 -24.97 6.19
C LEU A 9 -8.61 -25.86 7.36
N ASP A 10 -7.87 -26.95 7.55
CA ASP A 10 -8.17 -27.88 8.64
C ASP A 10 -7.67 -27.40 10.01
N ALA A 11 -8.39 -27.74 11.07
CA ALA A 11 -8.01 -27.46 12.45
C ALA A 11 -6.55 -27.86 12.77
N SER A 12 -6.05 -28.93 12.13
CA SER A 12 -4.68 -29.42 12.29
C SER A 12 -3.58 -28.45 11.82
N ILE A 13 -3.89 -27.48 10.95
CA ILE A 13 -2.98 -26.42 10.54
C ILE A 13 -3.25 -25.08 11.24
N LEU A 14 -4.41 -24.93 11.88
CA LEU A 14 -4.83 -23.67 12.50
C LEU A 14 -4.48 -23.60 13.98
N LEU A 15 -4.62 -24.71 14.70
CA LEU A 15 -4.44 -24.79 16.15
C LEU A 15 -2.99 -25.10 16.54
N LYS A 16 -2.54 -24.56 17.67
CA LYS A 16 -1.23 -24.95 18.23
C LYS A 16 -1.28 -26.38 18.77
N ALA A 17 -0.18 -27.11 18.59
CA ALA A 17 0.01 -28.42 19.21
C ALA A 17 0.28 -28.26 20.71
N GLY A 18 -0.34 -29.09 21.55
CA GLY A 18 -0.02 -29.17 22.99
C GLY A 18 -0.83 -28.28 23.94
N ASP A 19 -1.93 -27.65 23.49
CA ASP A 19 -2.91 -27.09 24.43
C ASP A 19 -3.65 -28.27 25.12
N ASP A 20 -3.10 -28.70 26.27
CA ASP A 20 -3.65 -29.67 27.23
C ASP A 20 -5.03 -29.21 27.73
N GLU A 21 -5.79 -30.12 28.36
CA GLU A 21 -7.15 -29.89 28.87
C GLU A 21 -7.33 -28.66 29.80
N ASN A 22 -6.23 -28.05 30.28
CA ASN A 22 -6.22 -26.85 31.13
C ASN A 22 -5.72 -25.56 30.44
N GLY A 23 -5.26 -25.60 29.19
CA GLY A 23 -4.82 -24.43 28.44
C GLY A 23 -5.96 -23.76 27.66
N SER A 24 -5.97 -22.43 27.57
CA SER A 24 -6.87 -21.75 26.63
C SER A 24 -6.39 -22.01 25.19
N PRO A 25 -7.22 -22.61 24.32
CA PRO A 25 -6.80 -22.92 22.95
C PRO A 25 -6.38 -21.64 22.21
N SER A 26 -5.33 -21.72 21.40
CA SER A 26 -4.90 -20.59 20.56
C SER A 26 -4.57 -20.97 19.12
N LEU A 27 -4.74 -19.99 18.21
CA LEU A 27 -4.32 -20.11 16.83
C LEU A 27 -2.80 -19.97 16.70
N ARG A 28 -2.22 -20.65 15.72
CA ARG A 28 -0.82 -20.46 15.35
C ARG A 28 -0.62 -19.08 14.68
N PRO A 29 0.55 -18.43 14.86
CA PRO A 29 0.82 -17.14 14.21
C PRO A 29 0.77 -17.19 12.68
N ASP A 30 1.32 -18.26 12.09
CA ASP A 30 1.33 -18.53 10.65
C ASP A 30 -0.10 -18.78 10.09
N ALA A 31 -0.96 -19.42 10.90
CA ALA A 31 -2.38 -19.57 10.58
C ALA A 31 -3.12 -18.22 10.56
N LEU A 32 -2.85 -17.32 11.52
CA LEU A 32 -3.43 -15.97 11.53
C LEU A 32 -3.03 -15.18 10.27
N TYR A 33 -1.78 -15.32 9.82
CA TYR A 33 -1.32 -14.74 8.57
C TYR A 33 -2.18 -15.21 7.39
N VAL A 34 -2.32 -16.54 7.18
CA VAL A 34 -3.09 -17.11 6.08
C VAL A 34 -4.57 -16.70 6.13
N LEU A 35 -5.20 -16.80 7.32
CA LEU A 35 -6.59 -16.39 7.51
C LEU A 35 -6.80 -14.93 7.11
N ARG A 36 -5.83 -14.04 7.40
CA ARG A 36 -5.90 -12.64 6.98
C ARG A 36 -5.74 -12.46 5.48
N LYS A 37 -4.79 -13.16 4.84
CA LYS A 37 -4.51 -13.02 3.40
C LYS A 37 -5.65 -13.55 2.53
N LEU A 38 -6.31 -14.63 2.95
CA LEU A 38 -7.40 -15.23 2.18
C LEU A 38 -8.70 -14.42 2.23
N ARG A 39 -8.91 -13.59 3.26
CA ARG A 39 -10.21 -12.96 3.56
C ARG A 39 -10.77 -12.13 2.41
N TYR A 40 -9.90 -11.43 1.71
CA TYR A 40 -10.28 -10.57 0.57
C TYR A 40 -9.63 -11.01 -0.74
N SER A 41 -9.21 -12.28 -0.80
CA SER A 41 -8.52 -12.85 -1.96
C SER A 41 -9.47 -13.25 -3.10
N ASN A 42 -10.79 -13.11 -2.91
CA ASN A 42 -11.86 -13.63 -3.77
C ASN A 42 -11.84 -15.15 -3.97
N ILE A 43 -11.19 -15.88 -3.06
CA ILE A 43 -11.22 -17.35 -2.98
C ILE A 43 -12.15 -17.75 -1.85
N PHE A 44 -13.09 -18.67 -2.12
CA PHE A 44 -13.96 -19.20 -1.08
C PHE A 44 -13.10 -19.86 0.00
N THR A 45 -13.34 -19.52 1.26
CA THR A 45 -12.50 -20.01 2.35
C THR A 45 -13.38 -20.56 3.46
N GLY A 46 -13.06 -21.77 3.89
CA GLY A 46 -13.73 -22.48 4.97
C GLY A 46 -12.73 -23.01 5.99
N ILE A 47 -13.22 -23.31 7.19
CA ILE A 47 -12.47 -23.98 8.24
C ILE A 47 -13.09 -25.35 8.49
N SER A 48 -12.30 -26.41 8.43
CA SER A 48 -12.76 -27.76 8.82
C SER A 48 -12.24 -28.19 10.18
N TYR A 49 -13.01 -29.03 10.87
CA TYR A 49 -12.55 -29.75 12.05
C TYR A 49 -13.22 -31.12 12.17
N GLY A 50 -12.54 -32.05 12.82
CA GLY A 50 -13.09 -33.39 13.12
C GLY A 50 -14.15 -33.36 14.23
N PRO A 51 -15.03 -34.37 14.28
CA PRO A 51 -16.10 -34.46 15.29
C PRO A 51 -15.57 -34.62 16.72
N ASP A 52 -14.35 -35.14 16.87
CA ASP A 52 -13.73 -35.43 18.17
C ASP A 52 -12.97 -34.22 18.76
N LEU A 53 -12.99 -33.06 18.07
CA LEU A 53 -12.30 -31.86 18.54
C LEU A 53 -13.01 -31.28 19.77
N SER A 54 -12.25 -30.89 20.81
CA SER A 54 -12.82 -30.39 22.07
C SER A 54 -13.64 -29.10 21.87
N ALA A 55 -14.72 -28.95 22.66
CA ALA A 55 -15.62 -27.81 22.55
C ALA A 55 -14.92 -26.42 22.63
N PRO A 56 -13.91 -26.18 23.49
CA PRO A 56 -13.16 -24.93 23.48
C PRO A 56 -12.44 -24.66 22.15
N LYS A 57 -11.83 -25.70 21.54
CA LYS A 57 -11.13 -25.59 20.25
C LYS A 57 -12.11 -25.33 19.11
N VAL A 58 -13.27 -26.00 19.11
CA VAL A 58 -14.35 -25.75 18.14
C VAL A 58 -14.85 -24.31 18.25
N ARG A 59 -15.10 -23.79 19.47
CA ARG A 59 -15.52 -22.39 19.66
C ARG A 59 -14.52 -21.39 19.10
N LEU A 60 -13.23 -21.59 19.35
CA LEU A 60 -12.16 -20.73 18.81
C LEU A 60 -12.19 -20.71 17.27
N LEU A 61 -12.34 -21.87 16.63
CA LEU A 61 -12.40 -21.97 15.17
C LEU A 61 -13.65 -21.30 14.60
N GLN A 62 -14.82 -21.46 15.25
CA GLN A 62 -16.07 -20.80 14.87
C GLN A 62 -16.02 -19.27 15.05
N GLU A 63 -15.41 -18.80 16.15
CA GLU A 63 -15.17 -17.36 16.37
C GLU A 63 -14.24 -16.79 15.31
N SER A 64 -13.20 -17.53 14.94
CA SER A 64 -12.28 -17.15 13.86
C SER A 64 -12.99 -17.12 12.51
N ALA A 65 -13.77 -18.16 12.18
CA ALA A 65 -14.56 -18.18 10.95
C ALA A 65 -15.52 -16.99 10.88
N ARG A 66 -16.20 -16.66 11.99
CA ARG A 66 -17.06 -15.46 12.07
C ARG A 66 -16.28 -14.16 11.88
N LEU A 67 -15.10 -14.04 12.50
CA LEU A 67 -14.24 -12.86 12.39
C LEU A 67 -13.80 -12.58 10.95
N TYR A 68 -13.45 -13.63 10.21
CA TYR A 68 -12.97 -13.55 8.82
C TYR A 68 -14.07 -13.79 7.77
N SER A 69 -15.32 -14.02 8.19
CA SER A 69 -16.45 -14.31 7.30
C SER A 69 -16.29 -15.60 6.47
N TYR A 70 -15.84 -16.68 7.11
CA TYR A 70 -15.65 -18.01 6.53
C TYR A 70 -16.73 -18.98 6.98
N ASN A 71 -16.92 -20.05 6.20
CA ASN A 71 -17.78 -21.17 6.56
C ASN A 71 -17.04 -22.13 7.51
N CYS A 72 -17.79 -22.86 8.34
CA CYS A 72 -17.26 -23.94 9.15
C CYS A 72 -17.87 -25.27 8.70
N PHE A 73 -17.02 -26.29 8.55
CA PHE A 73 -17.44 -27.61 8.09
C PHE A 73 -16.97 -28.69 9.05
N VAL A 74 -17.82 -29.69 9.29
CA VAL A 74 -17.44 -30.86 10.10
C VAL A 74 -16.88 -31.92 9.16
N PHE A 75 -15.58 -32.17 9.23
CA PHE A 75 -14.92 -33.16 8.40
C PHE A 75 -14.97 -34.54 9.04
N ARG A 76 -15.58 -35.51 8.34
CA ARG A 76 -15.61 -36.92 8.74
C ARG A 76 -14.96 -37.76 7.65
N PRO A 77 -13.82 -38.44 7.90
CA PRO A 77 -13.16 -39.26 6.90
C PRO A 77 -14.05 -40.37 6.31
N SER A 78 -14.98 -40.90 7.10
CA SER A 78 -15.95 -41.91 6.66
C SER A 78 -17.11 -41.37 5.80
N ALA A 79 -17.23 -40.06 5.63
CA ALA A 79 -18.34 -39.41 4.93
C ALA A 79 -17.86 -38.28 4.01
N ILE A 80 -16.81 -38.54 3.22
CA ILE A 80 -16.21 -37.56 2.30
C ILE A 80 -17.23 -37.04 1.30
N ASP A 81 -18.06 -37.89 0.69
CA ASP A 81 -19.08 -37.45 -0.28
C ASP A 81 -20.06 -36.43 0.32
N SER A 82 -20.42 -36.62 1.60
CA SER A 82 -21.27 -35.68 2.33
C SER A 82 -20.56 -34.35 2.56
N PHE A 83 -19.28 -34.38 2.93
CA PHE A 83 -18.47 -33.18 3.13
C PHE A 83 -18.29 -32.40 1.82
N VAL A 84 -17.97 -33.08 0.72
CA VAL A 84 -17.83 -32.47 -0.61
C VAL A 84 -19.16 -31.84 -1.05
N SER A 85 -20.28 -32.53 -0.81
CA SER A 85 -21.61 -32.01 -1.12
C SER A 85 -21.96 -30.79 -0.27
N GLU A 86 -21.67 -30.82 1.03
CA GLU A 86 -21.90 -29.70 1.96
C GLU A 86 -21.14 -28.44 1.53
N VAL A 87 -19.84 -28.59 1.21
CA VAL A 87 -19.02 -27.46 0.74
C VAL A 87 -19.54 -26.91 -0.60
N SER A 88 -19.89 -27.80 -1.53
CA SER A 88 -20.39 -27.40 -2.86
C SER A 88 -21.74 -26.68 -2.77
N LEU A 89 -22.62 -27.11 -1.87
CA LEU A 89 -23.91 -26.45 -1.60
C LEU A 89 -23.71 -25.05 -1.00
N GLU A 90 -22.75 -24.89 -0.11
CA GLU A 90 -22.49 -23.61 0.57
C GLU A 90 -21.87 -22.57 -0.37
N TRP A 91 -21.03 -23.00 -1.31
CA TRP A 91 -20.33 -22.10 -2.24
C TRP A 91 -21.02 -21.90 -3.59
N ASP A 92 -22.13 -22.62 -3.85
CA ASP A 92 -23.02 -22.50 -5.02
C ASP A 92 -22.28 -22.39 -6.38
N ASP A 93 -21.19 -23.15 -6.53
CA ASP A 93 -20.34 -23.14 -7.74
C ASP A 93 -19.81 -24.55 -8.03
N ASN A 94 -20.10 -25.06 -9.23
CA ASN A 94 -19.69 -26.39 -9.69
C ASN A 94 -18.50 -26.35 -10.68
N THR A 95 -17.85 -25.21 -10.85
CA THR A 95 -16.75 -25.05 -11.80
C THR A 95 -15.46 -24.75 -11.04
N GLY A 96 -14.34 -25.45 -11.27
CA GLY A 96 -13.08 -25.19 -10.55
C GLY A 96 -12.53 -26.39 -9.77
N SER A 97 -11.41 -26.18 -9.05
CA SER A 97 -10.87 -27.15 -8.09
C SER A 97 -10.91 -26.59 -6.66
N TYR A 98 -11.29 -27.44 -5.70
CA TYR A 98 -11.24 -27.14 -4.28
C TYR A 98 -9.97 -27.70 -3.64
N MET A 99 -9.41 -26.97 -2.68
CA MET A 99 -8.20 -27.35 -1.97
C MET A 99 -8.49 -27.60 -0.49
N HIS A 100 -7.99 -28.70 0.07
CA HIS A 100 -7.99 -28.96 1.51
C HIS A 100 -6.57 -28.89 2.04
N VAL A 101 -6.34 -28.07 3.07
CA VAL A 101 -5.01 -27.81 3.64
C VAL A 101 -4.91 -28.40 5.03
N VAL A 102 -3.92 -29.28 5.23
CA VAL A 102 -3.88 -30.26 6.33
C VAL A 102 -2.45 -30.44 6.84
N SER A 103 -2.22 -30.77 8.11
CA SER A 103 -0.85 -31.05 8.62
C SER A 103 -0.57 -32.54 8.81
N SER A 104 -1.60 -33.38 8.90
CA SER A 104 -1.47 -34.83 8.99
C SER A 104 -2.78 -35.53 8.64
N TYR A 105 -2.71 -36.58 7.82
CA TYR A 105 -3.77 -37.57 7.59
C TYR A 105 -3.18 -38.92 7.22
N LYS A 106 -4.00 -39.96 7.22
CA LYS A 106 -3.66 -41.25 6.61
C LYS A 106 -3.69 -41.11 5.08
N ASP A 107 -2.76 -41.74 4.38
CA ASP A 107 -2.71 -41.68 2.91
C ASP A 107 -4.01 -42.18 2.24
N GLU A 108 -4.74 -43.10 2.90
CA GLU A 108 -6.05 -43.59 2.44
C GLU A 108 -7.13 -42.49 2.41
N GLU A 109 -7.18 -41.61 3.42
CA GLU A 109 -8.17 -40.52 3.51
C GLU A 109 -7.86 -39.43 2.46
N ILE A 110 -6.57 -39.14 2.27
CA ILE A 110 -6.08 -38.24 1.22
C ILE A 110 -6.45 -38.78 -0.17
N ALA A 111 -6.27 -40.08 -0.41
CA ALA A 111 -6.56 -40.70 -1.69
C ALA A 111 -8.06 -40.60 -2.05
N GLN A 112 -8.96 -40.76 -1.08
CA GLN A 112 -10.41 -40.62 -1.30
C GLN A 112 -10.80 -39.18 -1.67
N MET A 113 -10.26 -38.18 -0.97
CA MET A 113 -10.48 -36.77 -1.34
C MET A 113 -9.94 -36.44 -2.74
N ILE A 114 -8.74 -36.94 -3.08
CA ILE A 114 -8.16 -36.77 -4.42
C ILE A 114 -9.05 -37.41 -5.49
N SER A 115 -9.61 -38.59 -5.22
CA SER A 115 -10.53 -39.26 -6.15
C SER A 115 -11.82 -38.47 -6.39
N SER A 116 -12.19 -37.60 -5.44
CA SER A 116 -13.31 -36.66 -5.55
C SER A 116 -12.96 -35.36 -6.28
N GLY A 117 -11.76 -35.25 -6.86
CA GLY A 117 -11.30 -34.10 -7.64
C GLY A 117 -10.72 -32.95 -6.82
N TRP A 118 -10.50 -33.15 -5.53
CA TRP A 118 -9.90 -32.14 -4.64
C TRP A 118 -8.38 -32.14 -4.70
N LEU A 119 -7.80 -30.95 -4.51
CA LEU A 119 -6.38 -30.75 -4.28
C LEU A 119 -6.09 -30.84 -2.78
N ILE A 120 -5.04 -31.53 -2.39
CA ILE A 120 -4.62 -31.68 -0.99
C ILE A 120 -3.27 -31.01 -0.82
N THR A 121 -3.21 -30.02 0.08
CA THR A 121 -1.95 -29.37 0.46
C THR A 121 -1.57 -29.80 1.87
N VAL A 122 -0.43 -30.46 2.00
CA VAL A 122 0.08 -31.00 3.27
C VAL A 122 1.18 -30.12 3.83
N LEU A 123 0.94 -29.52 5.00
CA LEU A 123 1.94 -28.81 5.79
C LEU A 123 2.87 -29.81 6.49
N ARG A 124 4.15 -29.82 6.12
CA ARG A 124 5.13 -30.75 6.68
C ARG A 124 5.48 -30.39 8.13
N SER A 125 5.67 -31.41 8.96
CA SER A 125 6.18 -31.22 10.32
C SER A 125 7.67 -30.82 10.28
N PRO A 126 8.11 -29.83 11.06
CA PRO A 126 9.53 -29.47 11.15
C PRO A 126 10.37 -30.68 11.58
N GLY A 127 11.45 -30.98 10.86
CA GLY A 127 12.42 -32.02 11.23
C GLY A 127 12.19 -33.42 10.63
N LYS A 128 11.13 -33.66 9.84
CA LYS A 128 11.07 -34.83 8.95
C LYS A 128 11.67 -34.47 7.59
N ALA A 129 12.99 -34.60 7.46
CA ALA A 129 13.61 -34.65 6.13
C ALA A 129 13.09 -35.90 5.42
N SER A 130 12.53 -35.74 4.22
CA SER A 130 12.37 -36.84 3.27
C SER A 130 13.28 -36.56 2.08
N ASP A 131 13.98 -37.59 1.60
CA ASP A 131 14.96 -37.62 0.50
C ASP A 131 14.40 -37.25 -0.89
N VAL A 132 13.40 -36.39 -0.97
CA VAL A 132 12.85 -35.90 -2.23
C VAL A 132 13.07 -34.39 -2.25
N GLU A 133 14.26 -34.01 -2.74
CA GLU A 133 14.46 -32.70 -3.33
C GLU A 133 13.32 -32.43 -4.32
N TYR A 134 12.81 -31.20 -4.26
CA TYR A 134 11.77 -30.70 -5.13
C TYR A 134 12.25 -30.78 -6.58
N SER A 135 11.93 -31.88 -7.27
CA SER A 135 12.02 -31.95 -8.72
C SER A 135 10.67 -31.49 -9.27
N THR A 136 10.69 -30.40 -10.02
CA THR A 136 9.55 -29.79 -10.72
C THR A 136 8.99 -30.67 -11.86
N GLY A 137 9.08 -32.00 -11.76
CA GLY A 137 8.95 -32.91 -12.91
C GLY A 137 8.19 -34.22 -12.72
N THR A 138 7.70 -34.59 -11.54
CA THR A 138 6.95 -35.86 -11.36
C THR A 138 5.63 -35.64 -10.63
N GLU A 139 4.57 -35.50 -11.44
CA GLU A 139 3.22 -35.10 -11.06
C GLU A 139 2.42 -36.25 -10.44
N ASN A 140 1.99 -36.07 -9.19
CA ASN A 140 0.60 -36.36 -8.85
C ASN A 140 -0.04 -35.01 -8.52
N PRO A 141 -0.72 -34.35 -9.45
CA PRO A 141 -1.04 -32.92 -9.36
C PRO A 141 -2.01 -32.57 -8.23
N SER A 142 -2.62 -33.58 -7.61
CA SER A 142 -3.61 -33.43 -6.56
C SER A 142 -3.04 -33.47 -5.14
N LYS A 143 -1.73 -33.73 -4.94
CA LYS A 143 -1.08 -33.69 -3.61
C LYS A 143 0.13 -32.76 -3.64
N ILE A 144 0.08 -31.69 -2.85
CA ILE A 144 1.08 -30.63 -2.77
C ILE A 144 1.65 -30.59 -1.35
N PHE A 145 2.93 -30.31 -1.21
CA PHE A 145 3.57 -30.16 0.09
C PHE A 145 4.11 -28.75 0.27
N ILE A 146 3.89 -28.18 1.44
CA ILE A 146 4.46 -26.90 1.87
C ILE A 146 5.20 -27.10 3.20
N ASN A 147 6.25 -26.33 3.43
CA ASN A 147 7.01 -26.40 4.69
C ASN A 147 6.54 -25.36 5.69
N LYS A 148 6.12 -24.19 5.19
CA LYS A 148 5.53 -23.09 5.95
C LYS A 148 4.14 -22.76 5.41
N LEU A 149 3.22 -22.38 6.29
CA LEU A 149 1.86 -21.99 5.89
C LEU A 149 1.85 -20.74 5.01
N GLU A 150 2.85 -19.88 5.20
CA GLU A 150 3.09 -18.68 4.42
C GLU A 150 3.31 -18.96 2.92
N GLU A 151 3.66 -20.20 2.54
CA GLU A 151 3.81 -20.63 1.13
C GLU A 151 2.45 -20.81 0.43
N LEU A 152 1.35 -20.90 1.19
CA LEU A 152 0.03 -21.23 0.64
C LEU A 152 -0.47 -20.20 -0.39
N PRO A 153 -0.43 -18.86 -0.15
CA PRO A 153 -0.81 -17.86 -1.16
C PRO A 153 -0.06 -18.01 -2.49
N LEU A 154 1.25 -18.27 -2.43
CA LEU A 154 2.07 -18.47 -3.62
C LEU A 154 1.72 -19.78 -4.34
N THR A 155 1.46 -20.84 -3.58
CA THR A 155 1.02 -22.14 -4.12
C THR A 155 -0.28 -22.00 -4.90
N ILE A 156 -1.27 -21.30 -4.33
CA ILE A 156 -2.55 -21.02 -4.99
C ILE A 156 -2.33 -20.22 -6.27
N CYS A 157 -1.50 -19.18 -6.20
CA CYS A 157 -1.14 -18.37 -7.35
C CYS A 157 -0.55 -19.20 -8.49
N HIS A 158 0.43 -20.07 -8.18
CA HIS A 158 1.07 -20.95 -9.15
C HIS A 158 0.04 -21.84 -9.87
N LEU A 159 -0.88 -22.45 -9.12
CA LEU A 159 -1.95 -23.29 -9.68
C LEU A 159 -2.91 -22.47 -10.56
N ASN A 160 -3.32 -21.29 -10.11
CA ASN A 160 -4.19 -20.39 -10.88
C ASN A 160 -3.52 -19.92 -12.17
N LYS A 161 -2.23 -19.59 -12.12
CA LYS A 161 -1.41 -19.22 -13.28
C LYS A 161 -1.33 -20.40 -14.27
N LYS A 162 -1.02 -21.61 -13.80
CA LYS A 162 -0.97 -22.83 -14.64
C LYS A 162 -2.32 -23.14 -15.28
N ALA A 163 -3.42 -22.92 -14.57
CA ALA A 163 -4.78 -23.17 -15.07
C ALA A 163 -5.21 -22.19 -16.15
N MET A 164 -4.80 -20.92 -16.06
CA MET A 164 -5.23 -19.87 -17.00
C MET A 164 -4.30 -19.64 -18.19
N GLY A 165 -3.06 -20.12 -18.13
CA GLY A 165 -2.10 -19.98 -19.22
C GLY A 165 -1.37 -18.63 -19.25
N LYS A 166 -0.81 -18.27 -20.40
CA LYS A 166 0.19 -17.18 -20.54
C LYS A 166 -0.39 -15.76 -20.47
N ASP A 167 -1.70 -15.60 -20.54
CA ASP A 167 -2.36 -14.29 -20.60
C ASP A 167 -2.54 -13.63 -19.22
N VAL A 168 -2.27 -14.37 -18.14
CA VAL A 168 -2.35 -13.87 -16.76
C VAL A 168 -1.00 -13.37 -16.28
N LYS A 169 -1.02 -12.26 -15.55
CA LYS A 169 0.15 -11.66 -14.90
C LYS A 169 0.04 -11.73 -13.39
N THR A 170 1.12 -12.17 -12.75
CA THR A 170 1.19 -12.27 -11.29
C THR A 170 1.91 -11.06 -10.70
N VAL A 171 1.30 -10.44 -9.69
CA VAL A 171 1.78 -9.23 -9.04
C VAL A 171 2.06 -9.54 -7.57
N GLY A 172 3.33 -9.57 -7.21
CA GLY A 172 3.75 -9.65 -5.83
C GLY A 172 3.55 -8.29 -5.18
N TYR A 173 3.06 -8.22 -3.94
CA TYR A 173 2.91 -6.95 -3.25
C TYR A 173 3.57 -6.90 -1.86
N LEU A 174 4.17 -5.75 -1.52
CA LEU A 174 4.81 -5.45 -0.23
C LEU A 174 4.45 -4.06 0.27
N MET A 175 3.85 -3.98 1.46
CA MET A 175 3.50 -2.73 2.14
C MET A 175 3.20 -3.00 3.62
N LYS A 176 3.06 -1.94 4.42
CA LYS A 176 2.69 -2.08 5.84
C LYS A 176 1.35 -2.82 5.98
N PRO A 177 1.18 -3.69 7.01
CA PRO A 177 -0.03 -4.50 7.13
C PRO A 177 -1.36 -3.72 7.20
N SER A 178 -1.37 -2.50 7.73
CA SER A 178 -2.58 -1.67 7.76
C SER A 178 -2.98 -1.18 6.38
N ARG A 179 -2.01 -0.79 5.54
CA ARG A 179 -2.26 -0.34 4.17
C ARG A 179 -2.68 -1.52 3.30
N GLU A 180 -2.02 -2.66 3.46
CA GLU A 180 -2.42 -3.87 2.75
C GLU A 180 -3.89 -4.20 3.00
N GLU A 181 -4.30 -4.23 4.28
CA GLU A 181 -5.67 -4.54 4.64
C GLU A 181 -6.67 -3.51 4.10
N ASP A 182 -6.31 -2.23 4.07
CA ASP A 182 -7.14 -1.18 3.47
C ASP A 182 -7.39 -1.41 1.97
N PHE A 183 -6.35 -1.80 1.21
CA PHE A 183 -6.48 -2.10 -0.22
C PHE A 183 -7.22 -3.42 -0.44
N ALA A 184 -6.90 -4.45 0.35
CA ALA A 184 -7.51 -5.76 0.26
C ALA A 184 -9.02 -5.70 0.54
N LYS A 185 -9.45 -4.97 1.59
CA LYS A 185 -10.88 -4.75 1.92
C LYS A 185 -11.70 -4.19 0.76
N ARG A 186 -11.07 -3.37 -0.07
CA ARG A 186 -11.68 -2.75 -1.26
C ARG A 186 -11.64 -3.66 -2.48
N GLY A 187 -11.06 -4.85 -2.36
CA GLY A 187 -10.93 -5.83 -3.44
C GLY A 187 -9.72 -5.61 -4.34
N ALA A 188 -8.72 -4.81 -3.95
CA ALA A 188 -7.58 -4.50 -4.82
C ALA A 188 -6.65 -5.69 -5.08
N PHE A 189 -6.55 -6.63 -4.15
CA PHE A 189 -5.55 -7.71 -4.14
C PHE A 189 -6.16 -9.12 -4.17
N PRO A 190 -6.93 -9.49 -5.20
CA PRO A 190 -7.45 -10.84 -5.30
C PRO A 190 -6.36 -11.83 -5.75
N ILE A 191 -6.32 -13.00 -5.11
CA ILE A 191 -5.54 -14.17 -5.59
C ILE A 191 -6.33 -14.89 -6.69
N LYS A 192 -7.66 -14.80 -6.66
CA LYS A 192 -8.49 -15.16 -7.81
C LYS A 192 -8.21 -14.16 -8.95
N PRO A 193 -7.93 -14.65 -10.17
CA PRO A 193 -7.67 -13.80 -11.32
C PRO A 193 -8.74 -12.73 -11.54
N THR A 194 -8.32 -11.48 -11.72
CA THR A 194 -9.20 -10.35 -12.03
C THR A 194 -9.77 -10.47 -13.47
N PRO A 195 -10.83 -9.71 -13.81
CA PRO A 195 -11.34 -9.65 -15.19
C PRO A 195 -10.29 -9.22 -16.22
N ASN A 196 -9.28 -8.44 -15.81
CA ASN A 196 -8.19 -8.03 -16.67
C ASN A 196 -6.94 -8.93 -16.58
N GLY A 197 -7.05 -10.11 -15.95
CA GLY A 197 -6.00 -11.13 -15.97
C GLY A 197 -4.81 -10.85 -15.05
N LEU A 198 -5.04 -10.22 -13.89
CA LEU A 198 -4.05 -10.05 -12.83
C LEU A 198 -4.34 -11.02 -11.67
N ILE A 199 -3.28 -11.56 -11.07
CA ILE A 199 -3.33 -12.27 -9.78
C ILE A 199 -2.43 -11.52 -8.81
N PHE A 200 -2.92 -11.15 -7.64
CA PHE A 200 -2.13 -10.48 -6.61
C PHE A 200 -1.74 -11.46 -5.52
N VAL A 201 -0.46 -11.44 -5.12
CA VAL A 201 0.09 -12.34 -4.09
C VAL A 201 0.85 -11.53 -3.04
N PRO A 202 0.56 -11.72 -1.74
CA PRO A 202 1.37 -11.13 -0.70
C PRO A 202 2.76 -11.74 -0.73
N LEU A 203 3.79 -10.90 -0.84
CA LEU A 203 5.14 -11.34 -0.52
C LEU A 203 5.38 -11.21 0.98
N THR A 204 6.27 -12.03 1.51
CA THR A 204 6.62 -12.03 2.93
C THR A 204 8.12 -12.21 3.13
N TYR A 205 8.69 -11.59 4.16
CA TYR A 205 10.09 -11.79 4.53
C TYR A 205 10.31 -13.10 5.32
N GLU A 206 9.24 -13.81 5.67
CA GLU A 206 9.32 -15.14 6.30
C GLU A 206 9.77 -16.25 5.33
N LEU A 207 9.75 -15.95 4.03
CA LEU A 207 10.18 -16.81 2.94
C LEU A 207 11.29 -16.12 2.14
N PRO A 208 12.23 -16.87 1.53
CA PRO A 208 13.25 -16.26 0.66
C PRO A 208 12.61 -15.43 -0.46
N ILE A 209 12.98 -14.16 -0.57
CA ILE A 209 12.41 -13.26 -1.60
C ILE A 209 12.71 -13.79 -3.00
N SER A 210 13.92 -14.34 -3.18
CA SER A 210 14.36 -14.90 -4.46
C SER A 210 13.50 -16.07 -4.96
N GLN A 211 12.93 -16.88 -4.07
CA GLN A 211 12.03 -17.98 -4.44
C GLN A 211 10.65 -17.47 -4.82
N GLN A 212 10.12 -16.51 -4.05
CA GLN A 212 8.81 -15.93 -4.32
C GLN A 212 8.79 -15.22 -5.68
N LEU A 213 9.85 -14.47 -6.01
CA LEU A 213 9.89 -13.66 -7.23
C LEU A 213 10.02 -14.46 -8.53
N GLN A 214 10.39 -15.74 -8.49
CA GLN A 214 10.41 -16.60 -9.68
C GLN A 214 9.00 -16.79 -10.29
N GLU A 215 7.97 -16.69 -9.46
CA GLU A 215 6.57 -16.89 -9.86
C GLU A 215 5.84 -15.57 -10.16
N ILE A 216 6.55 -14.43 -10.08
CA ILE A 216 5.96 -13.08 -10.10
C ILE A 216 6.39 -12.32 -11.37
N ASP A 217 5.43 -11.77 -12.11
CA ASP A 217 5.68 -10.94 -13.30
C ASP A 217 6.07 -9.49 -12.95
N GLY A 218 5.68 -9.01 -11.77
CA GLY A 218 6.18 -7.74 -11.23
C GLY A 218 5.77 -7.46 -9.79
N VAL A 219 6.45 -6.51 -9.16
CA VAL A 219 6.34 -6.20 -7.74
C VAL A 219 5.73 -4.82 -7.53
N LEU A 220 4.55 -4.77 -6.92
CA LEU A 220 3.96 -3.54 -6.40
C LEU A 220 4.45 -3.33 -4.97
N HIS A 221 5.02 -2.17 -4.66
CA HIS A 221 5.48 -1.93 -3.30
C HIS A 221 5.24 -0.53 -2.80
N LYS A 222 5.16 -0.42 -1.47
CA LYS A 222 5.30 0.84 -0.75
C LYS A 222 6.56 0.84 0.10
N ALA A 223 7.73 0.91 -0.53
CA ALA A 223 9.02 0.94 0.18
C ALA A 223 9.11 2.06 1.23
N THR A 224 8.36 3.14 1.06
CA THR A 224 8.30 4.24 2.05
C THR A 224 7.80 3.80 3.42
N ASP A 225 7.08 2.67 3.50
CA ASP A 225 6.63 2.08 4.78
C ASP A 225 7.72 1.33 5.53
N ASP A 226 8.79 0.94 4.82
CA ASP A 226 9.92 0.16 5.30
C ASP A 226 11.16 1.03 5.53
N ILE A 227 11.03 2.36 5.46
CA ILE A 227 12.15 3.28 5.76
C ILE A 227 12.41 3.27 7.27
N ILE A 228 13.67 3.07 7.65
CA ILE A 228 14.16 3.18 9.03
C ILE A 228 14.76 4.57 9.26
N THR A 229 15.66 4.99 8.38
CA THR A 229 16.32 6.30 8.47
C THR A 229 16.46 6.94 7.09
N VAL A 230 16.48 8.27 7.07
CA VAL A 230 16.81 9.07 5.89
C VAL A 230 17.89 10.08 6.29
N GLU A 231 19.07 9.97 5.71
CA GLU A 231 20.19 10.87 5.97
C GLU A 231 20.15 12.07 5.02
N MET A 232 19.71 13.23 5.51
CA MET A 232 19.67 14.46 4.69
C MET A 232 21.03 15.18 4.73
N SER A 233 22.02 14.72 3.95
CA SER A 233 23.30 15.43 3.76
C SER A 233 23.33 16.29 2.49
N SER A 234 24.26 17.25 2.41
CA SER A 234 24.42 18.21 1.30
C SER A 234 24.95 17.63 -0.03
N SER A 235 25.26 16.32 -0.10
CA SER A 235 25.73 15.66 -1.32
C SER A 235 24.58 15.31 -2.28
N SER A 236 24.88 15.04 -3.55
CA SER A 236 23.90 14.86 -4.63
C SER A 236 23.21 13.49 -4.69
N ASP A 237 23.72 12.45 -4.01
CA ASP A 237 23.27 11.08 -4.26
C ASP A 237 22.25 10.60 -3.22
N PHE A 238 20.97 10.67 -3.57
CA PHE A 238 19.86 10.31 -2.67
C PHE A 238 19.67 8.79 -2.48
N GLU A 239 20.12 7.98 -3.44
CA GLU A 239 20.07 6.51 -3.40
C GLU A 239 20.76 5.93 -2.16
N ASN A 240 21.88 6.51 -1.74
CA ASN A 240 22.66 6.04 -0.59
C ASN A 240 22.18 6.60 0.76
N LYS A 241 21.08 7.37 0.78
CA LYS A 241 20.62 8.11 1.97
C LYS A 241 19.43 7.48 2.67
N VAL A 242 18.78 6.50 2.05
CA VAL A 242 17.60 5.84 2.62
C VAL A 242 17.98 4.45 3.10
N THR A 243 17.85 4.20 4.40
CA THR A 243 18.00 2.86 4.96
C THR A 243 16.64 2.23 5.12
N TYR A 244 16.41 1.10 4.45
CA TYR A 244 15.20 0.30 4.59
C TYR A 244 15.37 -0.86 5.59
N THR A 245 14.27 -1.52 5.93
CA THR A 245 14.28 -2.82 6.62
C THR A 245 15.11 -3.86 5.85
N GLU A 246 15.67 -4.83 6.58
CA GLU A 246 16.49 -5.90 5.99
C GLU A 246 15.78 -6.61 4.83
N GLY A 247 14.49 -6.90 4.99
CA GLY A 247 13.67 -7.54 3.95
C GLY A 247 13.51 -6.67 2.69
N MET A 248 13.30 -5.37 2.84
CA MET A 248 13.20 -4.45 1.69
C MET A 248 14.57 -4.27 1.01
N GLN A 249 15.67 -4.29 1.77
CA GLN A 249 17.02 -4.30 1.21
C GLN A 249 17.31 -5.60 0.45
N GLU A 250 16.80 -6.74 0.90
CA GLU A 250 16.87 -8.01 0.15
C GLU A 250 16.14 -7.91 -1.20
N LEU A 251 14.94 -7.34 -1.20
CA LEU A 251 14.18 -7.07 -2.41
C LEU A 251 14.97 -6.17 -3.38
N GLN A 252 15.53 -5.06 -2.89
CA GLN A 252 16.35 -4.16 -3.70
C GLN A 252 17.56 -4.88 -4.32
N ARG A 253 18.30 -5.68 -3.53
CA ARG A 253 19.43 -6.47 -4.02
C ARG A 253 19.01 -7.46 -5.09
N TYR A 254 17.90 -8.16 -4.88
CA TYR A 254 17.41 -9.13 -5.85
C TYR A 254 17.04 -8.47 -7.18
N ILE A 255 16.27 -7.37 -7.15
CA ILE A 255 15.88 -6.61 -8.33
C ILE A 255 17.11 -6.09 -9.08
N GLY A 256 18.11 -5.57 -8.36
CA GLY A 256 19.35 -5.08 -8.97
C GLY A 256 20.11 -6.16 -9.76
N CYS A 257 20.00 -7.44 -9.33
CA CYS A 257 20.58 -8.58 -10.04
C CYS A 257 19.67 -9.16 -11.13
N HIS A 258 18.38 -8.78 -11.19
CA HIS A 258 17.38 -9.36 -12.08
C HIS A 258 16.57 -8.25 -12.77
N PRO A 259 17.14 -7.56 -13.78
CA PRO A 259 16.50 -6.42 -14.44
C PRO A 259 15.20 -6.76 -15.17
N ASP A 260 14.94 -8.04 -15.44
CA ASP A 260 13.67 -8.53 -16.02
C ASP A 260 12.50 -8.46 -15.01
N CYS A 261 12.78 -8.38 -13.71
CA CYS A 261 11.77 -8.20 -12.67
C CYS A 261 11.22 -6.77 -12.72
N ARG A 262 9.96 -6.60 -13.11
CA ARG A 262 9.32 -5.28 -13.16
C ARG A 262 8.92 -4.81 -11.76
N VAL A 263 9.24 -3.55 -11.45
CA VAL A 263 8.93 -2.93 -10.15
C VAL A 263 7.98 -1.76 -10.37
N ILE A 264 6.94 -1.70 -9.55
CA ILE A 264 5.88 -0.69 -9.62
C ILE A 264 5.86 0.06 -8.28
N ASP A 265 6.39 1.27 -8.21
CA ASP A 265 7.28 1.95 -9.19
C ASP A 265 8.76 1.77 -8.80
N PRO A 266 9.73 1.92 -9.71
CA PRO A 266 11.15 1.83 -9.37
C PRO A 266 11.52 2.73 -8.18
N PHE A 267 12.41 2.24 -7.30
CA PHE A 267 12.87 3.00 -6.12
C PHE A 267 13.39 4.39 -6.47
N THR A 268 14.10 4.50 -7.60
CA THR A 268 14.63 5.75 -8.15
C THR A 268 13.55 6.80 -8.40
N ASN A 269 12.37 6.37 -8.86
CA ASN A 269 11.23 7.24 -9.16
C ASN A 269 10.51 7.69 -7.88
N ILE A 270 10.68 6.96 -6.78
CA ILE A 270 10.09 7.27 -5.48
C ILE A 270 10.95 8.30 -4.73
N TYR A 271 12.28 8.32 -4.90
CA TYR A 271 13.16 9.23 -4.14
C TYR A 271 12.76 10.71 -4.22
N PRO A 272 12.34 11.28 -5.37
CA PRO A 272 11.91 12.67 -5.41
C PRO A 272 10.80 12.99 -4.41
N VAL A 273 9.83 12.09 -4.22
CA VAL A 273 8.70 12.31 -3.29
C VAL A 273 9.05 12.09 -1.82
N LEU A 274 10.27 11.64 -1.51
CA LEU A 274 10.78 11.53 -0.15
C LEU A 274 11.47 12.82 0.32
N ASP A 275 11.79 13.73 -0.60
CA ASP A 275 12.47 14.98 -0.32
C ASP A 275 11.59 16.18 -0.74
N ARG A 276 11.08 16.92 0.25
CA ARG A 276 10.26 18.11 0.00
C ARG A 276 11.01 19.16 -0.80
N LEU A 277 12.34 19.30 -0.63
CA LEU A 277 13.13 20.21 -1.45
C LEU A 277 13.08 19.81 -2.93
N LYS A 278 13.28 18.51 -3.20
CA LYS A 278 13.29 17.99 -4.57
C LYS A 278 11.91 18.13 -5.21
N ILE A 279 10.83 17.87 -4.48
CA ILE A 279 9.47 18.15 -4.97
C ILE A 279 9.28 19.63 -5.28
N GLN A 280 9.66 20.53 -4.38
CA GLN A 280 9.52 21.98 -4.65
C GLN A 280 10.30 22.42 -5.90
N GLN A 281 11.50 21.89 -6.10
CA GLN A 281 12.29 22.13 -7.32
C GLN A 281 11.59 21.60 -8.57
N ILE A 282 11.02 20.39 -8.50
CA ILE A 282 10.22 19.81 -9.60
C ILE A 282 9.01 20.70 -9.90
N LEU A 283 8.27 21.13 -8.88
CA LEU A 283 7.09 21.99 -9.06
C LEU A 283 7.40 23.33 -9.73
N GLY A 284 8.66 23.81 -9.70
CA GLY A 284 9.09 24.95 -10.50
C GLY A 284 8.91 24.77 -12.01
N GLY A 285 8.94 23.53 -12.51
CA GLY A 285 8.71 23.21 -13.91
C GLY A 285 7.27 23.42 -14.39
N LEU A 286 6.31 23.58 -13.47
CA LEU A 286 4.90 23.87 -13.80
C LEU A 286 4.71 25.21 -14.48
N GLU A 287 5.66 26.14 -14.32
CA GLU A 287 5.60 27.46 -14.98
C GLU A 287 5.45 27.34 -16.50
N ASN A 288 5.99 26.27 -17.10
CA ASN A 288 5.92 26.00 -18.53
C ASN A 288 4.51 25.61 -19.02
N LEU A 289 3.61 25.21 -18.12
CA LEU A 289 2.22 24.86 -18.44
C LEU A 289 1.30 26.08 -18.43
N ASN A 290 1.75 27.19 -17.82
CA ASN A 290 0.93 28.38 -17.68
C ASN A 290 0.81 29.10 -19.03
N SER A 291 -0.39 29.10 -19.60
CA SER A 291 -0.73 29.90 -20.79
C SER A 291 -1.06 31.34 -20.40
N LYS A 292 -1.57 32.16 -21.34
CA LYS A 292 -2.06 33.52 -21.04
C LYS A 292 -3.40 33.54 -20.27
N SER A 293 -3.76 32.45 -19.58
CA SER A 293 -4.93 32.37 -18.69
C SER A 293 -4.82 33.36 -17.52
N CYS A 294 -5.95 33.64 -16.87
CA CYS A 294 -6.01 34.56 -15.73
C CYS A 294 -5.36 33.95 -14.46
N CYS A 295 -5.55 32.64 -14.24
CA CYS A 295 -4.96 31.89 -13.13
C CYS A 295 -3.85 30.94 -13.62
N LYS A 296 -2.93 30.60 -12.71
CA LYS A 296 -1.76 29.75 -12.96
C LYS A 296 -1.75 28.51 -12.08
N ILE A 297 -0.97 27.50 -12.46
CA ILE A 297 -0.58 26.38 -11.62
C ILE A 297 0.89 26.49 -11.25
N ARG A 298 1.20 26.35 -9.96
CA ARG A 298 2.56 26.55 -9.45
C ARG A 298 2.83 25.76 -8.17
N GLY A 299 4.12 25.63 -7.84
CA GLY A 299 4.54 25.35 -6.46
C GLY A 299 4.44 26.59 -5.57
N PRO A 300 4.36 26.42 -4.24
CA PRO A 300 4.49 27.51 -3.29
C PRO A 300 5.92 28.07 -3.29
N HIS A 301 6.09 29.34 -2.92
CA HIS A 301 7.44 29.84 -2.62
C HIS A 301 8.02 29.07 -1.43
N PHE A 302 9.34 28.86 -1.44
CA PHE A 302 9.99 28.05 -0.40
C PHE A 302 11.45 28.45 -0.18
N LEU A 303 11.95 28.13 1.02
CA LEU A 303 13.35 28.29 1.43
C LEU A 303 13.79 27.04 2.21
N LYS A 304 14.94 26.48 1.85
CA LYS A 304 15.60 25.45 2.65
C LYS A 304 16.33 26.09 3.82
N VAL A 305 16.10 25.57 5.02
CA VAL A 305 16.78 25.98 6.25
C VAL A 305 17.50 24.77 6.85
N VAL A 306 18.79 24.92 7.14
CA VAL A 306 19.61 23.89 7.80
C VAL A 306 19.77 24.14 9.30
N ASP A 307 19.56 25.38 9.74
CA ASP A 307 19.58 25.82 11.14
C ASP A 307 18.64 27.02 11.29
N PHE A 308 17.72 26.99 12.26
CA PHE A 308 16.82 28.12 12.55
C PHE A 308 17.54 29.32 13.18
N SER A 309 18.77 29.13 13.66
CA SER A 309 19.62 30.19 14.20
C SER A 309 20.53 30.82 13.15
N GLU A 310 20.34 30.50 11.86
CA GLU A 310 21.18 31.01 10.80
C GLU A 310 21.14 32.56 10.74
N PRO A 311 22.31 33.24 10.65
CA PRO A 311 22.33 34.68 10.51
C PRO A 311 21.60 35.14 9.26
N LYS A 312 20.85 36.24 9.37
CA LYS A 312 20.09 36.86 8.26
C LYS A 312 19.03 35.94 7.64
N LEU A 313 18.43 35.06 8.44
CA LEU A 313 17.28 34.27 7.99
C LEU A 313 16.16 35.16 7.44
N GLU A 314 15.92 36.32 8.05
CA GLU A 314 14.96 37.34 7.60
C GLU A 314 15.21 37.80 6.16
N ASP A 315 16.44 38.24 5.84
CA ASP A 315 16.83 38.65 4.49
C ASP A 315 16.58 37.50 3.48
N LYS A 316 16.92 36.27 3.86
CA LYS A 316 16.71 35.09 3.00
C LYS A 316 15.23 34.76 2.77
N LEU A 317 14.37 34.98 3.76
CA LEU A 317 12.93 34.80 3.63
C LEU A 317 12.36 35.81 2.63
N VAL A 318 12.78 37.08 2.73
CA VAL A 318 12.38 38.14 1.79
C VAL A 318 12.86 37.82 0.38
N ASP A 319 14.12 37.41 0.22
CA ASP A 319 14.69 37.01 -1.08
C ASP A 319 13.94 35.81 -1.70
N ALA A 320 13.48 34.88 -0.85
CA ALA A 320 12.65 33.74 -1.24
C ALA A 320 11.16 34.09 -1.43
N LYS A 321 10.77 35.36 -1.29
CA LYS A 321 9.37 35.86 -1.39
C LYS A 321 8.43 35.22 -0.37
N LEU A 322 8.94 34.91 0.83
CA LEU A 322 8.17 34.34 1.93
C LEU A 322 7.71 35.44 2.88
N SER A 323 6.39 35.55 3.07
CA SER A 323 5.77 36.39 4.09
C SER A 323 5.36 35.56 5.31
N LEU A 324 5.08 36.25 6.42
CA LEU A 324 4.42 35.65 7.59
C LEU A 324 2.88 35.75 7.46
N PRO A 325 2.13 34.77 7.98
CA PRO A 325 2.65 33.52 8.51
C PRO A 325 3.18 32.62 7.38
N ASN A 326 4.07 31.70 7.70
CA ASN A 326 4.52 30.65 6.79
C ASN A 326 4.49 29.29 7.48
N ILE A 327 4.54 28.23 6.69
CA ILE A 327 4.53 26.86 7.20
C ILE A 327 5.91 26.23 7.08
N VAL A 328 6.39 25.66 8.18
CA VAL A 328 7.68 24.96 8.27
C VAL A 328 7.41 23.46 8.28
N LYS A 329 8.05 22.75 7.35
CA LYS A 329 7.94 21.30 7.19
C LYS A 329 9.34 20.68 7.22
N PRO A 330 9.56 19.49 7.80
CA PRO A 330 10.82 18.76 7.65
C PRO A 330 11.18 18.57 6.17
N GLN A 331 12.46 18.53 5.81
CA GLN A 331 12.84 18.21 4.42
C GLN A 331 12.43 16.77 4.05
N VAL A 332 12.53 15.84 4.99
CA VAL A 332 12.05 14.45 4.82
C VAL A 332 10.52 14.47 4.72
N ALA A 333 9.98 13.98 3.60
CA ALA A 333 8.56 14.05 3.29
C ALA A 333 7.75 12.87 3.84
N CYS A 334 8.38 11.69 3.99
CA CYS A 334 7.70 10.45 4.37
C CYS A 334 8.67 9.43 4.97
N GLY A 335 8.13 8.41 5.64
CA GLY A 335 8.85 7.20 6.06
C GLY A 335 9.44 7.24 7.47
N VAL A 336 9.55 8.42 8.09
CA VAL A 336 10.05 8.59 9.46
C VAL A 336 9.01 9.28 10.34
N ALA A 337 9.03 9.00 11.64
CA ALA A 337 7.97 9.40 12.59
C ALA A 337 7.76 10.92 12.68
N ASP A 338 8.81 11.69 12.44
CA ASP A 338 8.87 13.14 12.58
C ASP A 338 8.67 13.89 11.25
N ALA A 339 8.59 13.20 10.11
CA ALA A 339 8.37 13.79 8.77
C ALA A 339 7.08 14.64 8.66
N HIS A 340 6.15 14.45 9.58
CA HIS A 340 4.85 15.11 9.63
C HIS A 340 4.73 16.17 10.74
N SER A 341 5.79 16.40 11.52
CA SER A 341 5.86 17.43 12.56
C SER A 341 6.07 18.80 11.92
N MET A 342 5.01 19.60 11.83
CA MET A 342 5.01 20.90 11.13
C MET A 342 4.73 22.04 12.10
N ALA A 343 5.09 23.26 11.68
CA ALA A 343 4.77 24.48 12.41
C ALA A 343 4.21 25.55 11.47
N ILE A 344 3.25 26.35 11.94
CA ILE A 344 2.94 27.64 11.32
C ILE A 344 3.55 28.74 12.20
N VAL A 345 4.38 29.59 11.58
CA VAL A 345 5.15 30.64 12.25
C VAL A 345 4.50 31.98 11.98
N PHE A 346 4.28 32.77 13.03
CA PHE A 346 3.61 34.09 12.95
C PHE A 346 4.55 35.28 13.13
N LYS A 347 5.76 35.05 13.66
CA LYS A 347 6.79 36.06 13.95
C LYS A 347 8.18 35.51 13.64
N GLU A 348 9.08 36.38 13.20
CA GLU A 348 10.44 36.02 12.81
C GLU A 348 11.25 35.48 14.00
N ASP A 349 11.16 36.10 15.18
CA ASP A 349 11.88 35.63 16.36
C ASP A 349 11.51 34.21 16.80
N SER A 350 10.35 33.69 16.37
CA SER A 350 9.84 32.39 16.78
C SER A 350 10.50 31.20 16.09
N TYR A 351 11.32 31.39 15.03
CA TYR A 351 12.02 30.26 14.40
C TYR A 351 12.99 29.58 15.35
N LYS A 352 13.65 30.34 16.23
CA LYS A 352 14.68 29.84 17.16
C LYS A 352 14.13 28.83 18.18
N ASP A 353 12.83 28.88 18.44
CA ASP A 353 12.13 28.02 19.41
C ASP A 353 11.42 26.82 18.73
N LEU A 354 11.62 26.62 17.42
CA LEU A 354 10.96 25.53 16.69
C LEU A 354 11.63 24.19 16.93
N ASN A 355 10.80 23.20 17.27
CA ASN A 355 11.18 21.78 17.35
C ASN A 355 10.81 21.00 16.08
N VAL A 356 10.80 21.67 14.92
CA VAL A 356 10.62 20.99 13.63
C VAL A 356 11.97 20.38 13.22
N PRO A 357 12.02 19.08 12.86
CA PRO A 357 13.26 18.43 12.42
C PRO A 357 13.98 19.19 11.30
N LEU A 358 15.30 19.35 11.45
CA LEU A 358 16.19 19.95 10.47
C LEU A 358 16.91 18.89 9.62
N PRO A 359 17.24 19.16 8.34
CA PRO A 359 16.88 20.36 7.60
C PRO A 359 15.37 20.48 7.36
N ALA A 360 14.87 21.71 7.23
CA ALA A 360 13.47 22.03 7.03
C ALA A 360 13.24 22.88 5.77
N ILE A 361 12.00 22.89 5.30
CA ILE A 361 11.50 23.75 4.24
C ILE A 361 10.51 24.74 4.86
N VAL A 362 10.87 26.02 4.82
CA VAL A 362 9.93 27.11 5.07
C VAL A 362 9.18 27.35 3.76
N GLN A 363 7.86 27.27 3.80
CA GLN A 363 7.00 27.30 2.63
C GLN A 363 5.93 28.39 2.81
N GLU A 364 5.57 29.05 1.71
CA GLU A 364 4.49 30.02 1.63
C GLU A 364 3.20 29.47 2.26
N TYR A 365 2.60 30.24 3.16
CA TYR A 365 1.24 29.99 3.61
C TYR A 365 0.26 30.66 2.66
N VAL A 366 -0.46 29.87 1.88
CA VAL A 366 -1.43 30.38 0.90
C VAL A 366 -2.78 30.51 1.58
N ASP A 367 -3.48 31.63 1.43
CA ASP A 367 -4.89 31.76 1.85
C ASP A 367 -5.81 31.08 0.83
N HIS A 368 -6.64 30.14 1.30
CA HIS A 368 -7.33 29.17 0.45
C HIS A 368 -8.73 28.77 0.94
N SER A 369 -9.42 29.67 1.63
CA SER A 369 -10.80 29.46 2.12
C SER A 369 -10.98 28.19 2.95
N SER A 370 -9.93 27.70 3.63
CA SER A 370 -9.95 26.43 4.38
C SER A 370 -10.33 25.20 3.54
N THR A 371 -10.08 25.24 2.23
CA THR A 371 -10.45 24.19 1.28
C THR A 371 -9.23 23.67 0.52
N MET A 372 -9.03 22.35 0.55
CA MET A 372 -7.97 21.66 -0.18
C MET A 372 -8.57 20.63 -1.13
N PHE A 373 -8.00 20.54 -2.32
CA PHE A 373 -8.38 19.57 -3.34
C PHE A 373 -7.30 18.51 -3.42
N LYS A 374 -7.64 17.28 -3.04
CA LYS A 374 -6.72 16.16 -3.04
C LYS A 374 -6.92 15.37 -4.32
N PHE A 375 -5.94 15.45 -5.23
CA PHE A 375 -5.96 14.75 -6.50
C PHE A 375 -5.27 13.38 -6.39
N TYR A 376 -5.79 12.41 -7.13
CA TYR A 376 -5.29 11.05 -7.23
C TYR A 376 -5.07 10.70 -8.70
N VAL A 377 -3.82 10.47 -9.07
CA VAL A 377 -3.44 9.97 -10.38
C VAL A 377 -3.28 8.45 -10.28
N VAL A 378 -4.11 7.71 -11.00
CA VAL A 378 -4.09 6.24 -11.05
C VAL A 378 -3.95 5.84 -12.51
N GLY A 379 -2.72 5.55 -12.94
CA GLY A 379 -2.38 5.37 -14.35
C GLY A 379 -2.69 6.65 -15.15
N LYS A 380 -3.65 6.56 -16.06
CA LYS A 380 -4.10 7.68 -16.92
C LYS A 380 -5.31 8.43 -16.38
N LYS A 381 -5.92 7.95 -15.29
CA LYS A 381 -7.12 8.56 -14.71
C LYS A 381 -6.75 9.46 -13.55
N ILE A 382 -7.50 10.55 -13.43
CA ILE A 382 -7.34 11.55 -12.38
C ILE A 382 -8.67 11.62 -11.65
N PHE A 383 -8.62 11.46 -10.33
CA PHE A 383 -9.74 11.66 -9.43
C PHE A 383 -9.39 12.79 -8.47
N PHE A 384 -10.39 13.35 -7.78
CA PHE A 384 -10.13 14.28 -6.70
C PHE A 384 -11.19 14.19 -5.62
N ALA A 385 -10.83 14.67 -4.44
CA ALA A 385 -11.73 14.84 -3.31
C ALA A 385 -11.50 16.20 -2.66
N ILE A 386 -12.58 16.84 -2.20
CA ILE A 386 -12.50 18.10 -1.45
C ILE A 386 -12.33 17.78 0.03
N LYS A 387 -11.38 18.46 0.67
CA LYS A 387 -11.04 18.30 2.09
C LYS A 387 -11.09 19.64 2.79
N LYS A 388 -11.49 19.62 4.06
CA LYS A 388 -11.26 20.77 4.95
C LYS A 388 -9.76 20.91 5.17
N SER A 389 -9.30 22.15 5.12
CA SER A 389 -7.91 22.54 5.33
C SER A 389 -7.83 23.60 6.44
N THR A 390 -6.64 24.12 6.65
CA THR A 390 -6.34 25.16 7.63
C THR A 390 -7.00 26.51 7.30
N PRO A 391 -7.44 27.31 8.30
CA PRO A 391 -7.98 28.66 8.12
C PRO A 391 -7.01 29.63 7.44
N ASN A 392 -7.51 30.69 6.83
CA ASN A 392 -6.66 31.76 6.30
C ASN A 392 -5.81 32.42 7.40
N ALA A 393 -4.71 33.04 6.99
CA ALA A 393 -3.71 33.71 7.80
C ALA A 393 -4.35 34.67 8.83
N ASP A 394 -5.26 35.54 8.41
CA ASP A 394 -5.94 36.48 9.32
C ASP A 394 -6.68 35.80 10.47
N THR A 395 -7.32 34.66 10.18
CA THR A 395 -8.00 33.86 11.21
C THR A 395 -6.99 33.19 12.13
N LEU A 396 -5.90 32.65 11.57
CA LEU A 396 -4.84 32.02 12.36
C LEU A 396 -4.11 33.02 13.25
N ILE A 397 -3.81 34.21 12.75
CA ILE A 397 -3.17 35.31 13.50
C ILE A 397 -4.05 35.68 14.70
N LYS A 398 -5.35 35.92 14.49
CA LYS A 398 -6.30 36.22 15.58
C LYS A 398 -6.31 35.13 16.66
N LEU A 399 -6.33 33.86 16.24
CA LEU A 399 -6.26 32.71 17.18
C LEU A 399 -4.90 32.61 17.89
N ALA A 400 -3.84 33.04 17.23
CA ALA A 400 -2.49 33.02 17.77
C ALA A 400 -2.20 34.22 18.69
N GLU A 401 -2.84 35.38 18.50
CA GLU A 401 -2.76 36.54 19.40
C GLU A 401 -3.17 36.19 20.83
N GLU A 402 -4.22 35.38 21.00
CA GLU A 402 -4.63 34.82 22.30
C GLU A 402 -3.54 33.96 22.96
N LYS A 403 -2.57 33.47 22.17
CA LYS A 403 -1.45 32.62 22.57
C LYS A 403 -0.09 33.32 22.40
N GLU A 404 -0.06 34.64 22.47
CA GLU A 404 1.15 35.47 22.37
C GLU A 404 1.90 35.35 21.02
N LEU A 405 1.20 34.92 19.96
CA LEU A 405 1.72 34.66 18.61
C LEU A 405 2.80 33.56 18.58
N LYS A 406 2.71 32.58 19.50
CA LYS A 406 3.56 31.38 19.49
C LYS A 406 3.30 30.52 18.25
N PRO A 407 4.32 29.84 17.70
CA PRO A 407 4.14 28.94 16.57
C PRO A 407 3.08 27.87 16.84
N LEU A 408 2.27 27.57 15.82
CA LEU A 408 1.29 26.51 15.89
C LEU A 408 1.93 25.20 15.44
N LEU A 409 2.31 24.36 16.39
CA LEU A 409 2.86 23.02 16.15
C LEU A 409 1.75 22.00 15.97
N PHE A 410 1.85 21.16 14.94
CA PHE A 410 0.90 20.08 14.69
C PHE A 410 1.53 18.91 13.92
N ASP A 411 0.88 17.75 14.00
CA ASP A 411 1.22 16.55 13.23
C ASP A 411 0.16 16.37 12.14
N SER A 412 0.55 16.56 10.89
CA SER A 412 -0.36 16.50 9.73
C SER A 412 -1.06 15.16 9.55
N LEU A 413 -0.56 14.05 10.12
CA LEU A 413 -1.24 12.76 10.10
C LEU A 413 -2.28 12.60 11.21
N LYS A 414 -2.13 13.33 12.32
CA LYS A 414 -3.01 13.21 13.50
C LYS A 414 -4.12 14.25 13.48
N SER A 415 -3.77 15.50 13.24
CA SER A 415 -4.73 16.60 13.23
C SER A 415 -4.20 17.80 12.45
N LEU A 416 -5.03 18.31 11.55
CA LEU A 416 -4.86 19.64 10.97
C LEU A 416 -5.62 20.66 11.83
N PRO A 417 -5.07 21.86 12.04
CA PRO A 417 -5.80 22.94 12.70
C PRO A 417 -6.87 23.47 11.73
N VAL A 418 -8.02 22.80 11.67
CA VAL A 418 -9.14 23.14 10.79
C VAL A 418 -10.11 24.12 11.45
N ASP A 419 -10.77 24.94 10.64
CA ASP A 419 -11.89 25.76 11.10
C ASP A 419 -13.10 24.87 11.43
N LYS A 420 -13.52 24.87 12.70
CA LYS A 420 -14.69 24.09 13.15
C LYS A 420 -16.02 24.72 12.75
N LEU A 421 -16.03 26.00 12.36
CA LEU A 421 -17.25 26.79 12.13
C LEU A 421 -17.69 26.78 10.67
N LYS A 422 -16.82 26.45 9.71
CA LYS A 422 -17.18 26.32 8.29
C LYS A 422 -17.68 24.92 7.94
N SER A 423 -18.88 24.83 7.37
CA SER A 423 -19.35 23.64 6.66
C SER A 423 -18.51 23.42 5.39
N GLN A 424 -18.34 22.15 4.97
CA GLN A 424 -17.75 21.87 3.66
C GLN A 424 -18.70 22.39 2.59
N SER A 425 -18.29 23.42 1.85
CA SER A 425 -18.93 23.78 0.59
C SER A 425 -18.34 22.88 -0.50
N GLU A 426 -19.17 22.06 -1.15
CA GLU A 426 -18.79 21.25 -2.33
C GLU A 426 -18.69 22.10 -3.61
N ASP A 427 -18.15 23.32 -3.49
CA ASP A 427 -18.07 24.25 -4.61
C ASP A 427 -16.89 23.90 -5.52
N ASN A 428 -17.14 23.00 -6.46
CA ASN A 428 -16.18 22.59 -7.49
C ASN A 428 -15.94 23.68 -8.56
N THR A 429 -16.70 24.78 -8.56
CA THR A 429 -16.61 25.81 -9.62
C THR A 429 -15.29 26.58 -9.63
N ARG A 430 -14.51 26.50 -8.54
CA ARG A 430 -13.23 27.18 -8.40
C ARG A 430 -12.06 26.46 -9.10
N ILE A 431 -12.19 25.17 -9.37
CA ILE A 431 -11.10 24.38 -9.95
C ILE A 431 -11.05 24.58 -11.46
N ASP A 432 -9.87 24.94 -11.97
CA ASP A 432 -9.56 24.81 -13.39
C ASP A 432 -9.16 23.35 -13.70
N HIS A 433 -10.12 22.57 -14.15
CA HIS A 433 -9.92 21.14 -14.41
C HIS A 433 -8.93 20.85 -15.54
N GLU A 434 -8.84 21.71 -16.56
CA GLU A 434 -7.90 21.53 -17.67
C GLU A 434 -6.47 21.75 -17.17
N LEU A 435 -6.25 22.86 -16.46
CA LEU A 435 -4.96 23.21 -15.88
C LEU A 435 -4.43 22.14 -14.91
N VAL A 436 -5.29 21.63 -14.02
CA VAL A 436 -4.88 20.57 -13.09
C VAL A 436 -4.68 19.23 -13.79
N THR A 437 -5.45 18.94 -14.85
CA THR A 437 -5.26 17.73 -15.66
C THR A 437 -3.91 17.75 -16.38
N ASP A 438 -3.52 18.91 -16.92
CA ASP A 438 -2.22 19.09 -17.56
C ASP A 438 -1.07 18.96 -16.56
N ALA A 439 -1.21 19.54 -15.37
CA ALA A 439 -0.23 19.37 -14.30
C ALA A 439 -0.12 17.92 -13.82
N ALA A 440 -1.22 17.20 -13.67
CA ALA A 440 -1.21 15.79 -13.32
C ALA A 440 -0.50 14.94 -14.38
N ASN A 441 -0.78 15.19 -15.67
CA ASN A 441 -0.12 14.50 -16.78
C ASN A 441 1.37 14.85 -16.91
N TRP A 442 1.74 16.09 -16.59
CA TRP A 442 3.12 16.53 -16.53
C TRP A 442 3.88 15.88 -15.37
N LEU A 443 3.34 15.93 -14.15
CA LEU A 443 3.90 15.27 -12.96
C LEU A 443 4.06 13.76 -13.19
N ARG A 444 3.07 13.11 -13.80
CA ARG A 444 3.14 11.68 -14.15
C ARG A 444 4.34 11.35 -15.03
N ARG A 445 4.67 12.23 -16.00
CA ARG A 445 5.82 12.05 -16.89
C ARG A 445 7.14 12.34 -16.20
N VAL A 446 7.20 13.42 -15.42
CA VAL A 446 8.43 13.87 -14.75
C VAL A 446 8.83 12.95 -13.59
N LEU A 447 7.85 12.48 -12.81
CA LEU A 447 8.08 11.55 -11.71
C LEU A 447 8.14 10.08 -12.17
N ASP A 448 7.59 9.77 -13.35
CA ASP A 448 7.37 8.40 -13.85
C ASP A 448 6.75 7.47 -12.80
N LEU A 449 5.79 8.00 -12.04
CA LEU A 449 4.99 7.25 -11.07
C LEU A 449 3.68 6.78 -11.71
N THR A 450 3.33 5.53 -11.46
CA THR A 450 2.08 4.89 -11.88
C THR A 450 0.91 5.39 -11.04
N ILE A 451 1.14 5.52 -9.72
CA ILE A 451 0.11 5.95 -8.77
C ILE A 451 0.70 6.96 -7.79
N PHE A 452 0.16 8.17 -7.80
CA PHE A 452 0.52 9.22 -6.85
C PHE A 452 -0.67 10.13 -6.61
N GLY A 453 -0.60 10.93 -5.55
CA GLY A 453 -1.55 12.00 -5.29
C GLY A 453 -0.85 13.31 -5.06
N PHE A 454 -1.57 14.41 -5.20
CA PHE A 454 -1.06 15.73 -4.91
C PHE A 454 -2.17 16.62 -4.37
N ASP A 455 -1.80 17.48 -3.44
CA ASP A 455 -2.74 18.34 -2.73
C ASP A 455 -2.64 19.76 -3.32
N VAL A 456 -3.78 20.30 -3.73
CA VAL A 456 -3.90 21.63 -4.35
C VAL A 456 -4.74 22.53 -3.45
N VAL A 457 -4.27 23.76 -3.26
CA VAL A 457 -5.04 24.84 -2.67
C VAL A 457 -5.20 25.97 -3.69
N ILE A 458 -6.33 26.67 -3.67
CA ILE A 458 -6.60 27.76 -4.61
C ILE A 458 -6.44 29.09 -3.88
N GLN A 459 -5.46 29.89 -4.32
CA GLN A 459 -5.15 31.18 -3.70
C GLN A 459 -6.30 32.17 -3.89
N GLU A 460 -6.82 32.73 -2.80
CA GLU A 460 -8.03 33.60 -2.85
C GLU A 460 -7.82 34.87 -3.68
N SER A 461 -6.64 35.48 -3.62
CA SER A 461 -6.36 36.76 -4.29
C SER A 461 -6.16 36.65 -5.79
N THR A 462 -5.61 35.53 -6.28
CA THR A 462 -5.21 35.34 -7.68
C THR A 462 -6.01 34.27 -8.41
N GLY A 463 -6.61 33.33 -7.67
CA GLY A 463 -7.17 32.10 -8.25
C GLY A 463 -6.11 31.06 -8.64
N ASP A 464 -4.84 31.27 -8.29
CA ASP A 464 -3.77 30.34 -8.63
C ASP A 464 -3.94 29.00 -7.91
N HIS A 465 -3.69 27.92 -8.64
CA HIS A 465 -3.68 26.56 -8.15
C HIS A 465 -2.28 26.23 -7.64
N VAL A 466 -2.14 26.14 -6.32
CA VAL A 466 -0.84 25.91 -5.67
C VAL A 466 -0.76 24.45 -5.22
N ILE A 467 0.18 23.68 -5.78
CA ILE A 467 0.43 22.30 -5.38
C ILE A 467 1.31 22.30 -4.12
N VAL A 468 0.75 21.95 -2.96
CA VAL A 468 1.41 22.07 -1.65
C VAL A 468 2.04 20.79 -1.13
N ASP A 469 1.64 19.63 -1.68
CA ASP A 469 2.18 18.32 -1.33
C ASP A 469 2.03 17.30 -2.47
N VAL A 470 2.93 16.30 -2.53
CA VAL A 470 2.91 15.20 -3.51
C VAL A 470 3.25 13.89 -2.79
N ASN A 471 2.41 12.87 -2.94
CA ASN A 471 2.47 11.62 -2.21
C ASN A 471 2.51 10.42 -3.16
N TYR A 472 3.48 9.51 -2.99
CA TYR A 472 3.50 8.23 -3.70
C TYR A 472 2.45 7.26 -3.15
N LEU A 473 1.74 6.54 -4.03
CA LEU A 473 0.77 5.48 -3.72
C LEU A 473 -0.11 5.81 -2.48
N PRO A 474 -0.91 6.89 -2.54
CA PRO A 474 -1.88 7.21 -1.49
C PRO A 474 -2.97 6.14 -1.43
N SER A 475 -3.82 6.19 -0.39
CA SER A 475 -4.90 5.21 -0.22
C SER A 475 -6.12 5.45 -1.11
N PHE A 476 -6.31 6.66 -1.67
CA PHE A 476 -7.44 7.06 -2.53
C PHE A 476 -8.82 6.50 -2.08
N LYS A 477 -9.06 6.49 -0.76
CA LYS A 477 -10.28 5.93 -0.13
C LYS A 477 -11.52 6.76 -0.43
N GLU A 478 -11.33 8.00 -0.85
CA GLU A 478 -12.40 8.94 -1.22
C GLU A 478 -12.96 8.68 -2.61
N VAL A 479 -12.31 7.84 -3.42
CA VAL A 479 -12.79 7.47 -4.75
C VAL A 479 -13.59 6.17 -4.64
N PRO A 480 -14.83 6.11 -5.19
CA PRO A 480 -15.66 4.92 -5.16
C PRO A 480 -14.96 3.68 -5.75
N ASP A 481 -15.12 2.53 -5.09
CA ASP A 481 -14.38 1.31 -5.40
C ASP A 481 -14.73 0.74 -6.78
N GLU A 482 -15.96 0.95 -7.24
CA GLU A 482 -16.45 0.50 -8.55
C GLU A 482 -15.68 1.14 -9.70
N VAL A 483 -15.05 2.29 -9.44
CA VAL A 483 -14.22 3.02 -10.41
C VAL A 483 -12.74 2.92 -10.07
N ALA A 484 -12.38 3.07 -8.79
CA ALA A 484 -10.99 3.11 -8.34
C ALA A 484 -10.28 1.77 -8.56
N ILE A 485 -10.92 0.65 -8.25
CA ILE A 485 -10.28 -0.67 -8.24
C ILE A 485 -10.03 -1.19 -9.67
N PRO A 486 -10.99 -1.12 -10.61
CA PRO A 486 -10.69 -1.44 -12.00
C PRO A 486 -9.60 -0.53 -12.58
N THR A 487 -9.64 0.77 -12.29
CA THR A 487 -8.62 1.72 -12.74
C THR A 487 -7.24 1.40 -12.18
N PHE A 488 -7.17 1.01 -10.91
CA PHE A 488 -5.95 0.54 -10.27
C PHE A 488 -5.39 -0.69 -10.99
N TRP A 489 -6.20 -1.70 -11.27
CA TRP A 489 -5.75 -2.88 -12.01
C TRP A 489 -5.27 -2.54 -13.43
N GLU A 490 -5.96 -1.65 -14.15
CA GLU A 490 -5.52 -1.21 -15.47
C GLU A 490 -4.17 -0.49 -15.41
N ALA A 491 -3.95 0.37 -14.41
CA ALA A 491 -2.69 1.08 -14.22
C ALA A 491 -1.52 0.11 -13.95
N ILE A 492 -1.74 -0.89 -13.09
CA ILE A 492 -0.75 -1.94 -12.81
C ILE A 492 -0.47 -2.76 -14.08
N LYS A 493 -1.51 -3.20 -14.80
CA LYS A 493 -1.35 -3.99 -16.03
C LYS A 493 -0.61 -3.20 -17.12
N GLU A 494 -0.90 -1.91 -17.27
CA GLU A 494 -0.20 -1.04 -18.21
C GLU A 494 1.29 -0.92 -17.87
N LYS A 495 1.65 -0.72 -16.59
CA LYS A 495 3.08 -0.66 -16.19
C LYS A 495 3.79 -2.02 -16.37
N LEU A 496 3.08 -3.14 -16.17
CA LEU A 496 3.62 -4.49 -16.40
C LEU A 496 3.80 -4.86 -17.87
N THR A 497 2.94 -4.35 -18.76
CA THR A 497 2.96 -4.71 -20.19
C THR A 497 3.60 -3.64 -21.07
N GLY A 498 3.71 -2.42 -20.56
CA GLY A 498 4.34 -1.29 -21.22
C GLY A 498 5.82 -1.51 -21.48
N LYS A 499 6.31 -0.84 -22.53
CA LYS A 499 7.74 -0.64 -22.73
C LYS A 499 8.24 0.28 -21.60
N GLN A 500 9.40 -0.03 -21.03
CA GLN A 500 10.05 0.89 -20.09
C GLN A 500 10.20 2.25 -20.77
N SER A 501 9.71 3.32 -20.14
CA SER A 501 9.82 4.66 -20.67
C SER A 501 11.27 5.11 -20.56
N THR A 502 11.97 5.20 -21.69
CA THR A 502 13.32 5.79 -21.78
C THR A 502 13.31 7.31 -21.69
N GLU A 503 12.15 7.96 -21.55
CA GLU A 503 12.01 9.42 -21.64
C GLU A 503 12.38 10.17 -20.35
N ALA A 504 12.47 9.51 -19.20
CA ALA A 504 12.80 10.17 -17.92
C ALA A 504 14.27 10.66 -17.85
N ALA A 505 15.16 10.16 -18.71
CA ALA A 505 16.58 10.51 -18.70
C ALA A 505 16.92 11.84 -19.42
N ILE A 506 15.93 12.55 -20.00
CA ILE A 506 16.18 13.73 -20.85
C ILE A 506 15.64 15.05 -20.24
N LEU A 507 14.92 15.01 -19.11
CA LEU A 507 14.19 16.19 -18.60
C LEU A 507 14.51 16.61 -17.15
N LEU A 508 15.61 16.11 -16.56
CA LEU A 508 16.23 16.66 -15.36
C LEU A 508 17.62 17.19 -15.70
#